data_AF-A0A401R2B5-F1
#
_entry.id   AF-A0A401R2B5-F1
#
_cell.length_a   1.000
_cell.length_b   1.000
_cell.length_c   1.000
_cell.angle_alpha   90.00
_cell.angle_beta   90.00
_cell.angle_gamma   90.00
#
_symmetry.space_group_name_H-M   'P 1'
#
loop_
_entity.id
_entity.type
_entity.pdbx_description
1 polymer ?
#
loop_
_entity_poly.entity_id
_entity_poly.type
_entity_poly.pdbx_seq_one_letter_code
_entity_poly.pdbx_strand_id
1 'polypeptide(L)'
;MRGDGWLPQGDRREQLPGQIAKVRRLREAAGVGEPIEIGAIVEPVYVGDAGWDVGRRTLVGAPERIAASLREYAAMGVQQLQVRFRSRERAELVEQVAAFGAEVGPLLND
;
A
#
# COMPACT_ATOMS: atom_id res chain seq x y z
N MET A 1 26.15 -2.19 2.76
CA MET A 1 24.85 -1.77 2.19
C MET A 1 24.27 -0.75 3.15
N ARG A 2 24.00 0.47 2.69
CA ARG A 2 23.30 1.49 3.49
C ARG A 2 21.79 1.26 3.32
N GLY A 3 21.02 1.49 4.39
CA GLY A 3 19.58 1.29 4.40
C GLY A 3 18.88 2.39 3.60
N ASP A 4 18.89 2.25 2.29
CA ASP A 4 18.32 3.23 1.35
C ASP A 4 16.79 3.10 1.24
N GLY A 5 16.22 2.03 1.81
CA GLY A 5 14.78 1.85 1.95
C GLY A 5 14.39 1.05 3.19
N TRP A 6 13.13 1.19 3.60
CA TRP A 6 12.51 0.44 4.67
C TRP A 6 11.10 0.02 4.28
N LEU A 7 10.82 -1.28 4.42
CA LEU A 7 9.50 -1.87 4.21
C LEU A 7 9.08 -2.56 5.53
N PRO A 8 8.15 -1.97 6.30
CA PRO A 8 7.60 -2.63 7.48
C PRO A 8 6.82 -3.88 7.08
N GLN A 9 7.04 -4.96 7.83
CA GLN A 9 6.29 -6.20 7.68
C GLN A 9 5.32 -6.35 8.86
N GLY A 10 4.04 -6.10 8.61
CA GLY A 10 2.95 -6.41 9.56
C GLY A 10 2.52 -5.27 10.50
N ASP A 11 3.15 -4.09 10.43
CA ASP A 11 2.62 -2.89 11.09
C ASP A 11 1.21 -2.56 10.57
N ARG A 12 0.32 -2.19 11.48
CA ARG A 12 -1.02 -1.71 11.09
C ARG A 12 -0.91 -0.31 10.49
N ARG A 13 -1.85 0.03 9.60
CA ARG A 13 -1.94 1.36 8.98
C ARG A 13 -1.86 2.49 10.01
N GLU A 14 -2.57 2.37 11.13
CA GLU A 14 -2.58 3.34 12.23
C GLU A 14 -1.22 3.55 12.94
N GLN A 15 -0.33 2.56 12.89
CA GLN A 15 0.98 2.60 13.56
C GLN A 15 2.06 3.20 12.66
N LEU A 16 1.83 3.17 11.34
CA LEU A 16 2.83 3.50 10.33
C LEU A 16 3.43 4.92 10.49
N PRO A 17 2.64 5.98 10.75
CA PRO A 17 3.20 7.33 10.95
C PRO A 17 4.21 7.38 12.10
N GLY A 18 3.92 6.71 13.22
CA GLY A 18 4.81 6.66 14.38
C GLY A 18 6.10 5.90 14.09
N GLN A 19 6.02 4.81 13.32
CA GLN A 19 7.20 4.05 12.92
C GLN A 19 8.08 4.82 11.93
N ILE A 20 7.47 5.51 10.94
CA ILE A 20 8.19 6.39 10.01
C ILE A 20 8.92 7.49 10.78
N ALA A 21 8.25 8.15 11.73
CA ALA A 21 8.86 9.17 12.58
C ALA A 21 10.05 8.60 13.39
N LYS A 22 9.91 7.39 13.94
CA LYS A 22 10.98 6.70 14.67
C LYS A 22 12.17 6.41 13.77
N VAL A 23 11.95 5.91 12.55
CA VAL A 23 13.04 5.64 11.58
C VAL A 23 13.77 6.93 11.23
N ARG A 24 13.04 8.01 10.93
CA ARG A 24 13.64 9.33 10.61
C ARG A 24 14.51 9.85 11.76
N ARG A 25 14.00 9.82 13.00
CA ARG A 25 14.76 10.25 14.20
C ARG A 25 16.04 9.43 14.40
N LEU A 26 15.98 8.11 14.19
CA LEU A 26 17.15 7.24 14.34
C LEU A 26 18.22 7.53 13.27
N ARG A 27 17.81 7.86 12.04
CA ARG A 27 18.73 8.29 10.98
C ARG A 27 19.39 9.62 11.29
N GLU A 28 18.61 10.60 11.74
CA GLU A 28 19.12 11.90 12.16
C GLU A 28 20.17 11.76 13.28
N ALA A 29 19.87 10.99 14.32
CA ALA A 29 20.80 10.73 15.42
C ALA A 29 22.09 10.01 14.98
N ALA A 30 22.03 9.26 13.88
CA ALA A 30 23.19 8.60 13.28
C ALA A 30 23.94 9.48 12.26
N GLY A 31 23.53 10.73 12.05
CA GLY A 31 24.13 11.64 11.06
C GLY A 31 23.84 11.26 9.61
N VAL A 32 22.79 10.46 9.37
CA VAL A 32 22.38 10.00 8.03
C VAL A 32 21.36 10.98 7.44
N GLY A 33 21.83 11.82 6.53
CA GLY A 33 21.02 12.84 5.86
C GLY A 33 20.46 12.41 4.49
N GLU A 34 20.91 11.27 3.97
CA GLU A 34 20.44 10.75 2.69
C GLU A 34 18.93 10.40 2.75
N PRO A 35 18.18 10.56 1.65
CA PRO A 35 16.79 10.13 1.57
C PRO A 35 16.61 8.66 1.93
N ILE A 36 15.40 8.31 2.38
CA ILE A 36 14.99 6.93 2.62
C ILE A 36 13.68 6.67 1.89
N GLU A 37 13.64 5.58 1.14
CA GLU A 37 12.43 5.08 0.51
C GLU A 37 11.59 4.29 1.52
N ILE A 38 10.34 4.68 1.71
CA ILE A 38 9.40 4.03 2.63
C ILE A 38 8.36 3.29 1.81
N GLY A 39 8.31 1.97 1.99
CA GLY A 39 7.26 1.12 1.43
C GLY A 39 6.16 0.82 2.43
N ALA A 40 5.03 0.30 1.95
CA ALA A 40 4.01 -0.34 2.78
C ALA A 40 3.39 -1.54 2.06
N ILE A 41 3.14 -2.62 2.80
CA ILE A 41 2.24 -3.69 2.36
C ILE A 41 0.83 -3.26 2.74
N VAL A 42 0.00 -2.97 1.74
CA VAL A 42 -1.37 -2.52 1.98
C VAL A 42 -2.30 -3.70 2.28
N GLU A 43 -3.53 -3.39 2.67
CA GLU A 43 -4.59 -4.38 2.77
C GLU A 43 -4.80 -5.11 1.43
N PRO A 44 -5.28 -6.37 1.44
CA PRO A 44 -5.67 -7.04 0.21
C PRO A 44 -6.71 -6.21 -0.56
N VAL A 45 -6.68 -6.27 -1.88
CA VAL A 45 -7.55 -5.48 -2.75
C VAL A 45 -8.44 -6.40 -3.57
N TYR A 46 -9.69 -5.98 -3.79
CA TYR A 46 -10.59 -6.52 -4.79
C TYR A 46 -11.33 -5.36 -5.47
N VAL A 47 -11.06 -5.12 -6.75
CA VAL A 47 -11.72 -4.08 -7.55
C VAL A 47 -13.10 -4.57 -7.97
N GLY A 48 -14.12 -3.74 -7.74
CA GLY A 48 -15.52 -4.05 -8.01
C GLY A 48 -16.25 -4.66 -6.83
N ASP A 49 -17.40 -5.28 -7.11
CA ASP A 49 -18.22 -5.98 -6.12
C ASP A 49 -17.83 -7.46 -6.05
N ALA A 50 -17.58 -7.94 -4.86
CA ALA A 50 -17.24 -9.34 -4.63
C ALA A 50 -18.50 -10.13 -4.28
N GLY A 51 -18.97 -10.98 -5.17
CA GLY A 51 -20.05 -11.94 -4.91
C GLY A 51 -19.68 -13.09 -3.95
N TRP A 52 -18.60 -12.95 -3.17
CA TRP A 52 -18.06 -13.96 -2.26
C TRP A 52 -17.29 -13.29 -1.10
N ASP A 53 -17.07 -14.03 0.00
CA ASP A 53 -16.29 -13.52 1.13
C ASP A 53 -14.79 -13.40 0.79
N VAL A 54 -14.38 -12.20 0.41
CA VAL A 54 -12.98 -11.85 0.12
C VAL A 54 -12.10 -11.79 1.36
N GLY A 55 -12.61 -12.09 2.56
CA GLY A 55 -11.86 -12.15 3.80
C GLY A 55 -11.67 -10.79 4.48
N ARG A 56 -11.21 -10.88 5.73
CA ARG A 56 -11.12 -9.72 6.64
C ARG A 56 -10.13 -8.67 6.16
N ARG A 57 -10.52 -7.40 6.34
CA ARG A 57 -9.73 -6.18 6.05
C ARG A 57 -9.41 -5.98 4.56
N THR A 58 -10.00 -6.74 3.64
CA THR A 58 -9.85 -6.49 2.20
C THR A 58 -10.50 -5.15 1.83
N LEU A 59 -9.78 -4.32 1.08
CA LEU A 59 -10.33 -3.15 0.39
C LEU A 59 -11.11 -3.63 -0.84
N VAL A 60 -12.43 -3.51 -0.78
CA VAL A 60 -13.35 -3.90 -1.86
C VAL A 60 -14.11 -2.68 -2.36
N GLY A 61 -14.46 -2.65 -3.64
CA GLY A 61 -15.42 -1.71 -4.19
C GLY A 61 -14.91 -0.96 -5.41
N ALA A 62 -15.54 0.18 -5.68
CA ALA A 62 -15.24 1.02 -6.84
C ALA A 62 -13.78 1.51 -6.85
N PRO A 63 -13.18 1.72 -8.04
CA PRO A 63 -11.79 2.16 -8.17
C PRO A 63 -11.45 3.42 -7.36
N GLU A 64 -12.36 4.39 -7.31
CA GLU A 64 -12.17 5.67 -6.60
C GLU A 64 -12.08 5.47 -5.08
N ARG A 65 -12.87 4.54 -4.54
CA ARG A 65 -12.83 4.18 -3.11
C ARG A 65 -11.48 3.57 -2.77
N ILE A 66 -11.01 2.65 -3.61
CA ILE A 66 -9.72 1.98 -3.42
C ILE A 66 -8.60 3.01 -3.52
N ALA A 67 -8.59 3.83 -4.57
CA ALA A 67 -7.60 4.89 -4.76
C ALA A 67 -7.58 5.89 -3.59
N ALA A 68 -8.75 6.36 -3.13
CA ALA A 68 -8.85 7.27 -1.99
C ALA A 68 -8.22 6.66 -0.73
N SER A 69 -8.50 5.38 -0.44
CA SER A 69 -7.87 4.68 0.68
C SER A 69 -6.36 4.49 0.50
N LEU A 70 -5.87 4.26 -0.72
CA LEU A 70 -4.44 4.05 -0.98
C LEU A 70 -3.64 5.36 -0.88
N ARG A 71 -4.23 6.49 -1.30
CA ARG A 71 -3.59 7.82 -1.16
C ARG A 71 -3.37 8.24 0.30
N GLU A 72 -4.11 7.68 1.25
CA GLU A 72 -3.83 7.89 2.67
C GLU A 72 -2.40 7.47 3.05
N TYR A 73 -1.86 6.40 2.44
CA TYR A 73 -0.48 5.98 2.69
C TYR A 73 0.54 7.02 2.19
N ALA A 74 0.28 7.68 1.07
CA ALA A 74 1.13 8.77 0.59
C ALA A 74 1.15 9.93 1.60
N ALA A 75 0.01 10.28 2.17
CA ALA A 75 -0.08 11.29 3.24
C ALA A 75 0.67 10.88 4.52
N MET A 76 0.84 9.59 4.78
CA MET A 76 1.67 9.07 5.88
C MET A 76 3.18 9.14 5.59
N GLY A 77 3.57 9.47 4.36
CA GLY A 77 4.96 9.50 3.92
C GLY A 77 5.46 8.16 3.40
N VAL A 78 4.58 7.34 2.80
CA VAL A 78 4.93 6.14 2.02
C VAL A 78 5.09 6.52 0.55
N GLN A 79 6.10 5.97 -0.11
CA GLN A 79 6.39 6.19 -1.54
C GLN A 79 6.06 4.96 -2.39
N GLN A 80 6.14 3.76 -1.81
CA GLN A 80 5.93 2.50 -2.52
C GLN A 80 4.83 1.66 -1.87
N LEU A 81 3.84 1.22 -2.65
CA LEU A 81 2.76 0.35 -2.19
C LEU A 81 2.91 -1.05 -2.76
N GLN A 82 2.92 -2.08 -1.91
CA GLN A 82 2.78 -3.48 -2.32
C GLN A 82 1.33 -3.92 -2.18
N VAL A 83 0.68 -4.14 -3.33
CA VAL A 83 -0.70 -4.60 -3.43
C VAL A 83 -0.77 -6.12 -3.57
N ARG A 84 -1.83 -6.70 -2.99
CA ARG A 84 -2.18 -8.12 -3.16
C ARG A 84 -3.64 -8.22 -3.56
N PHE A 85 -3.92 -8.92 -4.66
CA PHE A 85 -5.29 -9.11 -5.14
C PHE A 85 -5.92 -10.37 -4.54
N ARG A 86 -7.18 -10.26 -4.14
CA ARG A 86 -8.01 -11.41 -3.78
C ARG A 86 -8.58 -12.02 -5.05
N SER A 87 -8.53 -13.34 -5.13
CA SER A 87 -9.03 -14.13 -6.25
C SER A 87 -9.26 -15.56 -5.77
N ARG A 88 -10.15 -16.26 -6.45
CA ARG A 88 -10.47 -17.68 -6.28
C ARG A 88 -9.65 -18.55 -7.23
N GLU A 89 -9.24 -17.98 -8.36
CA GLU A 89 -8.47 -18.67 -9.39
C GLU A 89 -7.58 -17.71 -10.20
N ARG A 90 -6.75 -18.29 -11.08
CA ARG A 90 -5.78 -17.56 -11.89
C ARG A 90 -6.44 -16.52 -12.81
N ALA A 91 -7.57 -16.86 -13.44
CA ALA A 91 -8.25 -15.94 -14.36
C ALA A 91 -8.69 -14.67 -13.62
N GLU A 92 -9.37 -14.83 -12.49
CA GLU A 92 -9.79 -13.72 -11.63
C GLU A 92 -8.58 -12.92 -11.11
N LEU A 93 -7.44 -13.56 -10.80
CA LEU A 93 -6.22 -12.82 -10.42
C LEU A 93 -5.75 -11.89 -11.56
N VAL A 94 -5.73 -12.37 -12.80
CA VAL A 94 -5.30 -11.58 -13.96
C VAL A 94 -6.28 -10.43 -14.20
N GLU A 95 -7.58 -10.68 -14.12
CA GLU A 95 -8.63 -9.66 -14.24
C GLU A 95 -8.48 -8.59 -13.15
N GLN A 96 -8.22 -8.98 -11.91
CA GLN A 96 -8.01 -8.04 -10.81
C GLN A 96 -6.76 -7.17 -10.98
N VAL A 97 -5.66 -7.75 -11.47
CA VAL A 97 -4.45 -6.98 -11.82
C VAL A 97 -4.75 -5.99 -12.95
N ALA A 98 -5.46 -6.42 -13.98
CA ALA A 98 -5.81 -5.58 -15.12
C ALA A 98 -6.76 -4.43 -14.72
N ALA A 99 -7.83 -4.73 -13.98
CA ALA A 99 -8.77 -3.73 -13.48
C ALA A 99 -8.08 -2.71 -12.56
N PHE A 100 -7.23 -3.17 -11.65
CA PHE A 100 -6.45 -2.26 -10.81
C PHE A 100 -5.55 -1.34 -11.65
N GLY A 101 -4.81 -1.90 -12.61
CA GLY A 101 -3.92 -1.12 -13.47
C GLY A 101 -4.65 -0.11 -14.35
N ALA A 102 -5.82 -0.47 -14.88
CA ALA A 102 -6.60 0.37 -15.78
C ALA A 102 -7.44 1.43 -15.06
N GLU A 103 -7.98 1.10 -13.88
CA GLU A 103 -9.01 1.93 -13.24
C GLU A 103 -8.54 2.56 -11.91
N VAL A 104 -7.71 1.87 -11.13
CA VAL A 104 -7.19 2.40 -9.85
C VAL A 104 -5.89 3.14 -10.05
N GLY A 105 -4.96 2.57 -10.83
CA GLY A 105 -3.62 3.10 -11.06
C GLY A 105 -3.58 4.56 -11.50
N PRO A 106 -4.38 4.99 -12.49
CA PRO A 106 -4.42 6.38 -12.93
C PRO A 106 -4.83 7.36 -11.82
N LEU A 107 -5.66 6.92 -10.86
CA LEU A 107 -6.16 7.75 -9.76
C LEU A 107 -5.15 7.91 -8.60
N LEU A 108 -3.98 7.25 -8.65
CA LEU A 108 -2.98 7.32 -7.59
C LEU A 108 -1.98 8.47 -7.77
N ASN A 109 -1.93 9.08 -8.96
CA ASN A 109 -0.94 10.09 -9.33
C ASN A 109 -1.54 11.48 -9.58
N ASP A 110 -2.79 11.71 -9.16
CA ASP A 110 -3.42 13.05 -9.19
C ASP A 110 -2.75 14.03 -8.21
#